data_AF-A0A095VCQ8-F1
#
_entry.id   AF-A0A095VCQ8-F1
#
_cell.length_a   1.000
_cell.length_b   1.000
_cell.length_c   1.000
_cell.angle_alpha   90.00
_cell.angle_beta   90.00
_cell.angle_gamma   90.00
#
_symmetry.space_group_name_H-M   'P 1'
#
loop_
_entity.id
_entity.type
_entity.pdbx_description
1 polymer ?
#
loop_
_entity_poly.entity_id
_entity_poly.type
_entity_poly.pdbx_seq_one_letter_code
_entity_poly.pdbx_strand_id
1 'polypeptide(L)'
;MARAKTFSLGDTYDGILSDLVRSGRFGTETEAVRAGIRMLADYEMRMQSLRQAIHAADAEIEAGLGKEYASSADLLADVMNEGDNH
;
A
#
# COMPACT_ATOMS: atom_id res chain seq x y z
N MET A 1 3.21 -3.33 -28.90
CA MET A 1 4.18 -2.21 -28.98
C MET A 1 3.86 -1.23 -27.85
N ALA A 2 4.85 -0.85 -27.02
CA ALA A 2 4.64 0.18 -26.02
C ALA A 2 4.41 1.54 -26.71
N ARG A 3 3.38 2.29 -26.30
CA ARG A 3 3.09 3.61 -26.86
C ARG A 3 3.89 4.66 -26.11
N ALA A 4 4.75 5.39 -26.81
CA ALA A 4 5.43 6.54 -26.23
C ALA A 4 4.42 7.65 -25.95
N LYS A 5 4.50 8.25 -24.75
CA LYS A 5 3.72 9.41 -24.34
C LYS A 5 4.70 10.51 -23.95
N THR A 6 4.54 11.67 -24.57
CA THR A 6 5.31 12.88 -24.26
C THR A 6 4.47 13.79 -23.37
N PHE A 7 5.13 14.39 -22.39
CA PHE A 7 4.56 15.38 -21.46
C PHE A 7 5.70 16.26 -20.94
N SER A 8 5.38 17.47 -20.49
CA SER A 8 6.34 18.37 -19.85
C SER A 8 6.14 18.28 -18.33
N LEU A 9 7.24 18.13 -17.59
CA LEU A 9 7.25 18.00 -16.14
C LEU A 9 7.60 19.33 -15.44
N GLY A 10 8.40 20.18 -16.09
CA GLY A 10 8.89 21.44 -15.55
C GLY A 10 10.19 21.28 -14.76
N ASP A 11 10.90 22.39 -14.62
CA ASP A 11 12.32 22.43 -14.19
C ASP A 11 12.59 21.71 -12.86
N THR A 12 11.65 21.77 -11.90
CA THR A 12 11.81 21.11 -10.59
C THR A 12 11.91 19.60 -10.73
N TYR A 13 11.04 18.98 -11.52
CA TYR A 13 11.02 17.54 -11.71
C TYR A 13 12.16 17.08 -12.63
N ASP A 14 12.52 17.89 -13.62
CA ASP A 14 13.67 17.63 -14.49
C ASP A 14 14.97 17.60 -13.67
N GLY A 15 15.15 18.53 -12.73
CA GLY A 15 16.28 18.53 -11.79
C GLY A 15 16.33 17.27 -10.92
N ILE A 16 15.18 16.85 -10.38
CA ILE A 16 15.08 15.61 -9.57
C ILE A 16 15.44 14.38 -10.42
N LEU A 17 14.91 14.26 -11.64
CA LEU A 17 15.18 13.14 -12.53
C LEU A 17 16.64 13.08 -12.96
N SER A 18 17.23 14.24 -13.28
CA SER A 18 18.65 14.37 -13.58
C SER A 18 19.53 13.95 -12.39
N ASP A 19 19.18 14.32 -11.16
CA ASP A 19 19.89 13.90 -9.95
C ASP A 19 19.78 12.39 -9.70
N LEU A 20 18.61 11.81 -9.93
CA LEU A 20 18.35 10.38 -9.81
C LEU A 20 19.14 9.54 -10.81
N VAL A 21 19.35 10.05 -12.03
CA VAL A 21 20.20 9.41 -13.04
C VAL A 21 21.68 9.63 -12.70
N ARG A 22 22.09 10.86 -12.37
CA ARG A 22 23.48 11.20 -12.04
C ARG A 22 24.00 10.43 -10.83
N SER A 23 23.15 10.17 -9.83
CA SER A 23 23.49 9.34 -8.67
C SER A 23 23.64 7.85 -9.00
N GLY A 24 23.33 7.42 -10.23
CA GLY A 24 23.40 6.02 -10.65
C GLY A 24 22.23 5.17 -10.15
N ARG A 25 21.22 5.78 -9.52
CA ARG A 25 20.04 5.05 -9.00
C ARG A 25 19.15 4.52 -10.13
N PHE A 26 19.10 5.20 -11.26
CA PHE A 26 18.39 4.76 -12.47
C PHE A 26 19.25 5.00 -13.71
N GLY A 27 19.11 4.16 -14.74
CA GLY A 27 19.86 4.29 -15.99
C GLY A 27 19.31 5.38 -16.91
N THR A 28 18.02 5.71 -16.79
CA THR A 28 17.37 6.78 -17.56
C THR A 28 16.27 7.47 -16.75
N GLU A 29 15.94 8.71 -17.10
CA GLU A 29 14.83 9.44 -16.49
C GLU A 29 13.48 8.72 -16.72
N THR A 30 13.30 8.09 -17.89
CA THR A 30 12.07 7.33 -18.17
C THR A 30 11.94 6.12 -17.24
N GLU A 31 13.06 5.49 -16.87
CA GLU A 31 13.05 4.41 -15.88
C GLU A 31 12.66 4.91 -14.48
N ALA A 32 13.20 6.05 -14.06
CA ALA A 32 12.83 6.68 -12.80
C ALA A 32 11.33 7.03 -12.76
N VAL A 33 10.79 7.61 -13.83
CA VAL A 33 9.35 7.88 -13.97
C VAL A 33 8.53 6.60 -13.86
N ARG A 34 8.92 5.53 -14.56
CA ARG A 34 8.21 4.23 -14.47
C ARG A 34 8.25 3.67 -13.05
N ALA A 35 9.37 3.79 -12.35
CA ALA A 35 9.48 3.36 -10.95
C ALA A 35 8.53 4.17 -10.05
N GLY A 36 8.46 5.48 -10.23
CA GLY A 36 7.50 6.34 -9.52
C GLY A 36 6.04 5.95 -9.75
N ILE A 37 5.66 5.68 -11.00
CA ILE A 37 4.30 5.24 -11.34
C ILE A 37 3.98 3.87 -10.73
N ARG A 38 4.92 2.92 -10.74
CA ARG A 38 4.71 1.61 -10.06
C ARG A 38 4.49 1.79 -8.57
N MET A 39 5.28 2.63 -7.92
CA MET A 39 5.13 2.91 -6.49
C MET A 39 3.76 3.53 -6.18
N LEU A 40 3.28 4.45 -7.01
CA LEU A 40 1.93 5.01 -6.88
C LEU A 40 0.85 3.94 -7.04
N ALA A 41 0.98 3.07 -8.05
CA ALA A 41 0.04 1.99 -8.29
C ALA A 41 -0.01 1.01 -7.10
N ASP A 42 1.15 0.61 -6.57
CA ASP A 42 1.26 -0.27 -5.41
C ASP A 42 0.61 0.35 -4.17
N TYR A 43 0.81 1.66 -3.96
CA TYR A 43 0.17 2.39 -2.87
C TYR A 43 -1.35 2.40 -3.00
N GLU A 44 -1.88 2.72 -4.18
CA GLU A 44 -3.33 2.73 -4.43
C GLU A 44 -3.96 1.33 -4.23
N MET A 45 -3.28 0.27 -4.69
CA MET A 45 -3.73 -1.10 -4.47
C MET A 45 -3.79 -1.45 -2.98
N ARG A 46 -2.76 -1.08 -2.20
CA ARG A 46 -2.75 -1.30 -0.74
C ARG A 46 -3.85 -0.52 -0.03
N MET A 47 -4.08 0.72 -0.43
CA MET A 47 -5.16 1.55 0.13
C MET A 47 -6.54 0.98 -0.20
N GLN A 48 -6.75 0.50 -1.42
CA GLN A 48 -8.01 -0.14 -1.80
C GLN A 48 -8.24 -1.42 -0.97
N SER A 49 -7.22 -2.26 -0.84
CA SER A 49 -7.30 -3.49 -0.03
C SER A 49 -7.60 -3.18 1.44
N LEU A 50 -6.94 -2.17 2.02
CA LEU A 50 -7.20 -1.75 3.39
C LEU A 50 -8.65 -1.26 3.58
N ARG A 51 -9.15 -0.42 2.66
CA ARG A 51 -10.55 0.04 2.72
C ARG A 51 -11.54 -1.13 2.63
N GLN A 52 -11.27 -2.09 1.76
CA GLN A 52 -12.10 -3.30 1.64
C GLN A 52 -12.10 -4.13 2.93
N ALA A 53 -10.94 -4.31 3.56
CA ALA A 53 -10.83 -5.04 4.82
C ALA A 53 -11.61 -4.33 5.96
N ILE A 54 -11.52 -3.00 6.04
CA ILE A 54 -12.28 -2.21 7.01
C ILE A 54 -13.78 -2.36 6.76
N HIS A 55 -14.24 -2.19 5.51
CA HIS A 55 -15.66 -2.36 5.19
C HIS A 55 -16.20 -3.76 5.46
N ALA A 56 -15.39 -4.80 5.23
CA ALA A 56 -15.76 -6.17 5.57
C ALA A 56 -15.90 -6.35 7.09
N ALA A 57 -14.95 -5.85 7.87
CA ALA A 57 -15.00 -5.90 9.33
C ALA A 57 -16.20 -5.11 9.89
N ASP A 58 -16.49 -3.92 9.37
CA ASP A 58 -17.66 -3.13 9.77
C ASP A 58 -18.96 -3.91 9.52
N ALA A 59 -19.08 -4.56 8.36
CA ALA A 59 -20.26 -5.38 8.03
C ALA A 59 -20.39 -6.62 8.94
N GLU A 60 -19.27 -7.25 9.33
CA GLU A 60 -19.26 -8.35 10.31
C GLU A 60 -19.73 -7.88 11.69
N ILE A 61 -19.28 -6.70 12.14
CA ILE A 61 -19.71 -6.10 13.40
C ILE A 61 -21.21 -5.79 13.36
N GLU A 62 -21.71 -5.17 12.28
CA GLU A 62 -23.15 -4.88 12.10
C GLU A 62 -24.01 -6.15 12.06
N ALA A 63 -23.49 -7.24 11.49
CA ALA A 63 -24.13 -8.54 11.48
C ALA A 63 -24.09 -9.27 12.83
N GLY A 64 -23.44 -8.69 13.85
CA GLY A 64 -23.29 -9.29 15.17
C GLY A 64 -22.28 -10.45 15.22
N LEU A 65 -21.38 -10.54 14.24
CA LEU A 65 -20.30 -11.52 14.18
C LEU A 65 -19.05 -11.06 14.95
N GLY A 66 -19.02 -9.81 15.41
CA GLY A 66 -17.95 -9.28 16.24
C GLY A 66 -17.88 -9.96 17.60
N LYS A 67 -16.67 -10.24 18.09
CA LYS A 67 -16.42 -10.71 19.46
C LYS A 67 -16.14 -9.51 20.36
N GLU A 68 -16.93 -9.33 21.40
CA GLU A 68 -16.68 -8.35 22.46
C GLU A 68 -15.90 -9.01 23.61
N TYR A 69 -14.83 -8.36 24.06
CA TYR A 69 -14.04 -8.82 25.20
C TYR A 69 -14.19 -7.83 26.35
N ALA A 70 -14.56 -8.33 27.53
CA ALA A 70 -14.77 -7.51 28.72
C ALA A 70 -13.46 -6.92 29.28
N SER A 71 -12.33 -7.60 29.05
CA SER A 71 -11.01 -7.13 29.44
C SER A 71 -9.93 -7.55 28.44
N SER A 72 -8.79 -6.85 28.48
CA SER A 72 -7.60 -7.22 27.71
C SER A 72 -7.05 -8.60 28.11
N ALA A 73 -7.30 -9.05 29.34
CA ALA A 73 -6.91 -10.39 29.79
C ALA A 73 -7.75 -11.49 29.09
N ASP A 74 -9.04 -11.23 28.86
CA ASP A 74 -9.92 -12.17 28.15
C ASP A 74 -9.54 -12.30 26.67
N LEU A 75 -9.21 -11.17 26.03
CA LEU A 75 -8.67 -11.19 24.66
C LEU A 75 -7.35 -11.97 24.59
N LEU A 76 -6.43 -11.71 25.53
CA LEU A 76 -5.15 -12.40 25.56
C LEU A 76 -5.32 -13.91 25.76
N ALA A 77 -6.25 -14.33 26.63
CA ALA A 77 -6.56 -15.73 26.85
C ALA A 77 -7.14 -16.39 25.59
N ASP A 78 -8.04 -15.72 24.87
CA ASP A 78 -8.59 -16.22 23.60
C ASP A 78 -7.48 -16.41 22.55
N VAL A 79 -6.64 -15.39 22.32
CA VAL A 79 -5.54 -15.44 21.34
C VAL A 79 -4.52 -16.53 21.68
N MET A 80 -4.18 -16.70 22.96
CA MET A 80 -3.23 -17.74 23.39
C MET A 80 -3.80 -19.15 23.23
N ASN A 81 -5.10 -19.34 23.45
CA ASN A 81 -5.77 -20.62 23.24
C ASN A 81 -6.00 -20.94 21.76
N GLU A 82 -6.14 -19.92 20.90
CA GLU A 82 -6.30 -20.09 19.44
C GLU A 82 -5.02 -20.69 18.80
N GLY A 83 -3.85 -20.36 19.36
CA GLY A 83 -2.55 -20.89 18.92
C GLY A 83 -2.30 -22.37 19.24
N ASP A 84 -3.01 -22.95 20.22
CA ASP A 84 -2.87 -24.35 20.65
C ASP A 84 -3.73 -25.33 19.83
N ASN A 85 -4.59 -24.82 18.94
CA ASN A 85 -5.56 -25.63 18.18
C ASN A 85 -5.14 -25.89 16.71
N HIS A 86 -3.85 -25.77 16.39
CA HIS A 86 -3.24 -26.11 15.10
C HIS A 86 -2.03 -27.04 15.24
#